data_AF-U2RTI6-F1
#
_entry.id   AF-U2RTI6-F1
#
_cell.length_a   1.000
_cell.length_b   1.000
_cell.length_c   1.000
_cell.angle_alpha   90.00
_cell.angle_beta   90.00
_cell.angle_gamma   90.00
#
_symmetry.space_group_name_H-M   'P 1'
#
loop_
_entity.id
_entity.type
_entity.pdbx_description
1 polymer ?
#
loop_
_entity_poly.entity_id
_entity_poly.type
_entity_poly.pdbx_seq_one_letter_code
_entity_poly.pdbx_strand_id
1 'polypeptide(L)'
;MFDGVLSLDVLSGPFPVLLFVAAAGVLIALLVRRPSARWLRRVALAAVGGLAAAIVVWLVCVRWLNLFGESLGAGNYAWLAAAFCGVALCAVSIGSRPRWRTVVAIVGIPVFLAAATVGINANYGLNRTLGGLLAITVPKPIALTPPTSAAHRYDTELWKHWRAPSDMPARGEVGTVRIPPTASGFRAREAGLYL
;
A
#
# COMPACT_ATOMS: atom_id res chain seq x y z
N MET A 1 -8.67 -0.41 -20.74
CA MET A 1 -7.77 -1.55 -21.06
C MET A 1 -6.89 -1.94 -19.87
N PHE A 2 -6.43 -1.00 -19.03
CA PHE A 2 -5.67 -1.30 -17.80
C PHE A 2 -6.54 -1.43 -16.53
N ASP A 3 -7.86 -1.33 -16.65
CA ASP A 3 -8.80 -1.25 -15.53
C ASP A 3 -8.75 -2.48 -14.61
N GLY A 4 -8.49 -3.67 -15.18
CA GLY A 4 -8.28 -4.90 -14.42
C GLY A 4 -7.02 -4.86 -13.54
N VAL A 5 -5.92 -4.31 -14.04
CA VAL A 5 -4.68 -4.16 -13.27
C VAL A 5 -4.85 -3.09 -12.20
N LEU A 6 -5.46 -1.95 -12.56
CA LEU A 6 -5.69 -0.84 -11.65
C LEU A 6 -6.71 -1.17 -10.54
N SER A 7 -7.56 -2.18 -10.73
CA SER A 7 -8.52 -2.64 -9.73
C SER A 7 -8.00 -3.77 -8.82
N LEU A 8 -6.77 -4.25 -9.03
CA LEU A 8 -6.14 -5.24 -8.15
C LEU A 8 -6.10 -4.72 -6.71
N ASP A 9 -6.57 -5.56 -5.77
CA ASP A 9 -6.57 -5.25 -4.34
C ASP A 9 -5.14 -5.38 -3.78
N VAL A 10 -4.64 -4.27 -3.24
CA VAL A 10 -3.29 -4.14 -2.67
C VAL A 10 -3.28 -4.15 -1.14
N LEU A 11 -4.43 -4.41 -0.50
CA LEU A 11 -4.57 -4.55 0.95
C LEU A 11 -4.81 -6.01 1.34
N SER A 12 -5.79 -6.66 0.72
CA SER A 12 -6.33 -7.96 1.14
C SER A 12 -6.22 -9.05 0.08
N GLY A 13 -5.73 -8.70 -1.12
CA GLY A 13 -5.66 -9.61 -2.26
C GLY A 13 -4.44 -10.55 -2.27
N PRO A 14 -4.29 -11.37 -3.31
CA PRO A 14 -3.10 -12.19 -3.52
C PRO A 14 -1.85 -11.34 -3.87
N PHE A 15 -2.04 -10.12 -4.35
CA PHE A 15 -0.95 -9.26 -4.83
C PHE A 15 0.08 -8.92 -3.74
N PRO A 16 -0.30 -8.42 -2.54
CA PRO A 16 0.67 -8.18 -1.46
C PRO A 16 1.44 -9.43 -1.06
N VAL A 17 0.77 -10.58 -1.00
CA VAL A 17 1.41 -11.87 -0.67
C VAL A 17 2.47 -12.22 -1.71
N LEU A 18 2.13 -12.16 -3.00
CA LEU A 18 3.08 -12.44 -4.09
C LEU A 18 4.26 -11.47 -4.08
N LEU A 19 4.03 -10.19 -3.81
CA LEU A 19 5.07 -9.18 -3.72
C LEU A 19 6.02 -9.43 -2.55
N PHE A 20 5.49 -9.79 -1.37
CA PHE A 20 6.31 -10.13 -0.21
C PHE A 20 7.08 -11.43 -0.41
N VAL A 21 6.48 -12.43 -1.05
CA VAL A 21 7.17 -13.67 -1.45
C VAL A 21 8.29 -13.36 -2.45
N ALA A 22 8.06 -12.47 -3.42
CA ALA A 22 9.10 -12.04 -4.36
C ALA A 22 10.25 -11.31 -3.64
N ALA A 23 9.95 -10.40 -2.70
CA ALA A 23 10.95 -9.71 -1.89
C ALA A 23 11.78 -10.68 -1.04
N ALA A 24 11.13 -11.65 -0.39
CA ALA A 24 11.79 -12.72 0.35
C ALA A 24 12.66 -13.59 -0.57
N GLY A 25 12.17 -13.93 -1.76
CA GLY A 25 12.90 -14.67 -2.78
C GLY A 25 14.17 -13.94 -3.24
N VAL A 26 14.08 -12.64 -3.48
CA VAL A 26 15.25 -11.79 -3.80
C VAL A 26 16.25 -11.80 -2.65
N LEU A 27 15.78 -11.60 -1.41
CA LEU A 27 16.62 -11.60 -0.22
C LEU A 27 17.39 -12.92 -0.09
N ILE A 28 16.67 -14.05 -0.17
CA ILE A 28 17.26 -15.39 -0.10
C ILE A 28 18.24 -15.59 -1.26
N ALA A 29 17.85 -15.25 -2.49
CA ALA A 29 18.71 -15.42 -3.67
C ALA A 29 20.03 -14.65 -3.53
N LEU A 30 20.02 -13.45 -2.95
CA LEU A 30 21.22 -12.65 -2.72
C LEU A 30 22.06 -13.13 -1.53
N LEU A 31 21.43 -13.61 -0.45
CA LEU A 31 22.12 -14.05 0.76
C LEU A 31 22.69 -15.47 0.65
N VAL A 32 21.98 -16.40 0.00
CA VAL A 32 22.39 -17.80 -0.14
C VAL A 32 23.55 -17.91 -1.12
N ARG A 33 24.77 -17.88 -0.59
CA ARG A 33 26.02 -18.14 -1.29
C ARG A 33 27.03 -18.76 -0.32
N ARG A 34 28.12 -19.35 -0.83
CA ARG A 34 29.18 -19.89 0.04
C ARG A 34 29.65 -18.82 1.03
N PRO A 35 29.50 -19.03 2.35
CA PRO A 35 29.80 -18.01 3.33
C PRO A 35 31.30 -17.76 3.31
N SER A 36 31.68 -16.50 3.12
CA SER A 36 33.06 -16.04 3.25
C SER A 36 33.08 -14.83 4.15
N ALA A 37 34.13 -14.67 4.96
CA ALA A 37 34.27 -13.52 5.85
C ALA A 37 34.20 -12.18 5.10
N ARG A 38 34.64 -12.13 3.84
CA ARG A 38 34.49 -10.95 2.97
C ARG A 38 33.04 -10.66 2.63
N TRP A 39 32.26 -11.69 2.27
CA TRP A 39 30.84 -11.53 1.97
C TRP A 39 30.03 -11.16 3.21
N LEU A 40 30.22 -11.85 4.33
CA LEU A 40 29.51 -11.55 5.58
C LEU A 40 29.77 -10.12 6.05
N ARG A 41 31.02 -9.64 5.96
CA ARG A 41 31.35 -8.23 6.25
C ARG A 41 30.62 -7.27 5.30
N ARG A 42 30.54 -7.56 4.00
CA ARG A 42 29.80 -6.72 3.04
C ARG A 42 28.32 -6.65 3.38
N VAL A 43 27.70 -7.77 3.73
CA VAL A 43 26.28 -7.81 4.16
C VAL A 43 26.07 -7.01 5.44
N ALA A 44 26.94 -7.20 6.44
CA ALA A 44 26.85 -6.46 7.70
C ALA A 44 26.99 -4.95 7.47
N LEU A 45 27.97 -4.52 6.66
CA LEU A 45 28.14 -3.11 6.29
C LEU A 45 26.95 -2.58 5.50
N ALA A 46 26.37 -3.36 4.59
CA ALA A 46 25.17 -2.97 3.86
C ALA A 46 23.96 -2.81 4.79
N ALA A 47 23.77 -3.71 5.75
CA ALA A 47 22.69 -3.62 6.73
C ALA A 47 22.86 -2.39 7.63
N VAL A 48 24.08 -2.13 8.12
CA VAL A 48 24.37 -0.94 8.94
C VAL A 48 24.17 0.34 8.12
N GLY A 49 24.69 0.39 6.89
CA GLY A 49 24.54 1.55 6.00
C GLY A 49 23.08 1.81 5.62
N GLY A 50 22.31 0.75 5.32
CA GLY A 50 20.88 0.86 5.05
C GLY A 50 20.10 1.35 6.27
N LEU A 51 20.38 0.79 7.45
CA LEU A 51 19.73 1.25 8.68
C LEU A 51 20.07 2.71 9.00
N ALA A 52 21.33 3.10 8.84
CA ALA A 52 21.75 4.49 9.02
C ALA A 52 21.03 5.43 8.05
N ALA A 53 20.90 5.04 6.78
CA ALA A 53 20.14 5.82 5.79
C ALA A 53 18.65 5.94 6.16
N ALA A 54 18.01 4.86 6.63
CA ALA A 54 16.64 4.89 7.11
C ALA A 54 16.48 5.82 8.32
N ILE A 55 17.44 5.81 9.27
CA ILE A 55 17.46 6.72 10.42
C ILE A 55 17.61 8.17 9.98
N VAL A 56 18.49 8.46 9.02
CA VAL A 56 18.66 9.81 8.48
C VAL A 56 17.35 10.29 7.82
N VAL A 57 16.70 9.45 7.01
CA VAL A 57 15.41 9.80 6.39
C VAL A 57 14.32 10.02 7.44
N TRP A 58 14.25 9.16 8.46
CA TRP A 58 13.32 9.36 9.58
C TRP A 58 13.61 10.67 10.32
N LEU A 59 14.87 10.96 10.65
CA LEU A 59 15.28 12.18 11.32
C LEU A 59 14.88 13.42 10.51
N VAL A 60 15.22 13.44 9.23
CA VAL A 60 14.93 14.58 8.37
C VAL A 60 13.42 14.74 8.15
N CYS A 61 12.74 13.70 7.67
CA CYS A 61 11.35 13.80 7.25
C CYS A 61 10.35 13.83 8.42
N VAL A 62 10.56 13.00 9.44
CA VAL A 62 9.61 12.85 10.55
C VAL A 62 9.98 13.77 11.71
N ARG A 63 11.26 13.81 12.11
CA ARG A 63 11.65 14.57 13.31
C ARG A 63 11.89 16.06 13.04
N TRP A 64 12.61 16.42 11.98
CA TRP A 64 13.02 17.81 11.73
C TRP A 64 12.01 18.58 10.90
N LEU A 65 11.60 18.02 9.75
CA LEU A 65 10.64 18.65 8.86
C LEU A 65 9.19 18.47 9.34
N ASN A 66 8.95 17.55 10.28
CA ASN A 66 7.61 17.22 10.81
C ASN A 66 6.56 17.04 9.71
N LEU A 67 6.91 16.36 8.61
CA LEU A 67 6.05 16.27 7.41
C LEU A 67 4.70 15.60 7.66
N PHE A 68 4.58 14.86 8.76
CA PHE A 68 3.41 14.05 9.09
C PHE A 68 2.64 14.55 10.32
N GLY A 69 3.16 15.50 11.08
CA GLY A 69 2.54 16.02 12.31
C GLY A 69 2.53 15.04 13.50
N GLU A 70 2.71 13.75 13.26
CA GLU A 70 2.72 12.70 14.28
C GLU A 70 3.71 11.56 13.97
N SER A 71 3.87 10.67 14.94
CA SER A 71 4.67 9.46 14.78
C SER A 71 3.98 8.49 13.81
N LEU A 72 4.73 7.98 12.83
CA LEU A 72 4.22 6.98 11.89
C LEU A 72 4.00 5.60 12.55
N GLY A 73 4.51 5.40 13.77
CA GLY A 73 4.41 4.12 14.46
C GLY A 73 5.46 3.09 14.04
N ALA A 74 5.71 2.12 14.93
CA ALA A 74 6.81 1.16 14.81
C ALA A 74 6.75 0.30 13.55
N GLY A 75 5.55 -0.10 13.12
CA GLY A 75 5.38 -0.90 11.90
C GLY A 75 5.88 -0.18 10.64
N ASN A 76 5.62 1.12 10.53
CA ASN A 76 6.06 1.91 9.37
C ASN A 76 7.57 2.18 9.40
N TYR A 77 8.15 2.36 10.59
CA TYR A 77 9.60 2.46 10.74
C TYR A 77 10.32 1.15 10.41
N ALA A 78 9.72 0.00 10.73
CA ALA A 78 10.25 -1.30 10.34
C ALA A 78 10.26 -1.48 8.81
N TRP A 79 9.18 -1.10 8.12
CA TRP A 79 9.14 -1.10 6.64
C TRP A 79 10.17 -0.17 6.02
N LEU A 80 10.33 1.03 6.58
CA LEU A 80 11.36 1.96 6.15
C LEU A 80 12.76 1.34 6.27
N ALA A 81 13.10 0.80 7.44
CA ALA A 81 14.38 0.15 7.67
C ALA A 81 14.60 -1.06 6.73
N ALA A 82 13.58 -1.91 6.55
CA ALA A 82 13.65 -3.06 5.67
C ALA A 82 13.91 -2.66 4.21
N ALA A 83 13.25 -1.60 3.72
CA ALA A 83 13.47 -1.08 2.37
C ALA A 83 14.93 -0.65 2.16
N PHE A 84 15.46 0.19 3.04
CA PHE A 84 16.82 0.70 2.92
C PHE A 84 17.87 -0.40 3.07
N CYS A 85 17.69 -1.34 4.01
CA CYS A 85 18.57 -2.51 4.15
C CYS A 85 18.53 -3.42 2.90
N GLY A 86 17.34 -3.68 2.35
CA GLY A 86 17.16 -4.45 1.14
C GLY A 86 17.83 -3.80 -0.07
N VAL A 87 17.64 -2.50 -0.26
CA VAL A 87 18.29 -1.71 -1.32
C VAL A 87 19.80 -1.69 -1.15
N ALA A 88 20.32 -1.49 0.06
CA ALA A 88 21.75 -1.54 0.34
C ALA A 88 22.34 -2.94 0.04
N LEU A 89 21.63 -4.02 0.38
CA LEU A 89 22.03 -5.39 0.04
C LEU A 89 22.08 -5.60 -1.48
N CYS A 90 21.09 -5.08 -2.22
CA CYS A 90 21.11 -5.10 -3.67
C CYS A 90 22.33 -4.34 -4.19
N ALA A 91 22.58 -3.12 -3.71
CA ALA A 91 23.72 -2.30 -4.14
C ALA A 91 25.06 -3.01 -3.97
N VAL A 92 25.33 -3.64 -2.81
CA VAL A 92 26.58 -4.40 -2.61
C VAL A 92 26.62 -5.74 -3.36
N SER A 93 25.49 -6.19 -3.90
CA SER A 93 25.39 -7.40 -4.72
C SER A 93 25.55 -7.14 -6.22
N ILE A 94 25.45 -5.89 -6.68
CA ILE A 94 25.76 -5.50 -8.07
C ILE A 94 27.25 -5.77 -8.34
N GLY A 95 27.54 -6.41 -9.48
CA GLY A 95 28.89 -6.84 -9.85
C GLY A 95 29.36 -8.14 -9.18
N SER A 96 28.53 -8.76 -8.32
CA SER A 96 28.82 -10.09 -7.78
C SER A 96 28.73 -11.16 -8.88
N ARG A 97 29.62 -12.17 -8.80
CA ARG A 97 29.51 -13.41 -9.59
C ARG A 97 28.64 -14.42 -8.84
N PRO A 98 27.90 -15.29 -9.56
CA PRO A 98 27.63 -15.26 -11.01
C PRO A 98 26.75 -14.06 -11.43
N ARG A 99 26.80 -13.67 -12.71
CA ARG A 99 26.16 -12.45 -13.24
C ARG A 99 24.65 -12.35 -12.99
N TRP A 100 23.94 -13.47 -12.85
CA TRP A 100 22.51 -13.47 -12.52
C TRP A 100 22.21 -12.76 -11.19
N ARG A 101 23.16 -12.73 -10.24
CA ARG A 101 23.00 -11.99 -8.98
C ARG A 101 22.91 -10.49 -9.17
N THR A 102 23.60 -9.97 -10.18
CA THR A 102 23.49 -8.55 -10.54
C THR A 102 22.10 -8.25 -11.09
N VAL A 103 21.55 -9.13 -11.92
CA VAL A 103 20.17 -9.00 -12.44
C VAL A 103 19.17 -9.05 -11.29
N VAL A 104 19.29 -10.02 -10.38
CA VAL A 104 18.43 -10.13 -9.20
C VAL A 104 18.55 -8.91 -8.29
N ALA A 105 19.76 -8.34 -8.12
CA ALA A 105 19.95 -7.13 -7.34
C ALA A 105 19.26 -5.91 -7.98
N ILE A 106 19.40 -5.74 -9.30
CA ILE A 106 18.76 -4.63 -10.03
C ILE A 106 17.23 -4.74 -9.94
N VAL A 107 16.66 -5.93 -10.15
CA VAL A 107 15.21 -6.17 -9.99
C VAL A 107 14.78 -6.07 -8.53
N GLY A 108 15.65 -6.44 -7.60
CA GLY A 108 15.37 -6.43 -6.17
C GLY A 108 15.12 -5.04 -5.60
N ILE A 109 15.78 -4.00 -6.13
CA ILE A 109 15.60 -2.61 -5.68
C ILE A 109 14.14 -2.17 -5.78
N PRO A 110 13.48 -2.17 -6.97
CA PRO A 110 12.08 -1.80 -7.07
C PRO A 110 11.16 -2.77 -6.31
N VAL A 111 11.51 -4.05 -6.18
CA VAL A 111 10.71 -5.02 -5.40
C VAL A 111 10.69 -4.67 -3.91
N PHE A 112 11.83 -4.34 -3.29
CA PHE A 112 11.87 -3.94 -1.88
C PHE A 112 11.16 -2.62 -1.64
N LEU A 113 11.31 -1.65 -2.55
CA LEU A 113 10.61 -0.37 -2.46
C LEU A 113 9.09 -0.58 -2.59
N ALA A 114 8.63 -1.34 -3.57
CA ALA A 114 7.22 -1.66 -3.75
C ALA A 114 6.65 -2.41 -2.54
N ALA A 115 7.40 -3.38 -1.99
CA ALA A 115 6.98 -4.11 -0.79
C ALA A 115 6.79 -3.17 0.41
N ALA A 116 7.73 -2.24 0.64
CA ALA A 116 7.59 -1.27 1.72
C ALA A 116 6.44 -0.29 1.48
N THR A 117 6.23 0.18 0.23
CA THR A 117 5.07 1.01 -0.12
C THR A 117 3.76 0.31 0.18
N VAL A 118 3.61 -0.96 -0.25
CA VAL A 118 2.40 -1.75 0.00
C VAL A 118 2.23 -2.04 1.49
N GLY A 119 3.31 -2.37 2.20
CA GLY A 119 3.27 -2.64 3.64
C GLY A 119 2.88 -1.42 4.47
N ILE A 120 3.44 -0.24 4.17
CA ILE A 120 3.07 1.02 4.81
C ILE A 120 1.61 1.39 4.47
N ASN A 121 1.22 1.27 3.20
CA ASN A 121 -0.15 1.51 2.77
C ASN A 121 -1.14 0.59 3.49
N ALA A 122 -0.77 -0.68 3.73
CA ALA A 122 -1.57 -1.63 4.48
C ALA A 122 -1.73 -1.30 5.96
N ASN A 123 -0.68 -0.77 6.61
CA ASN A 123 -0.77 -0.33 8.01
C ASN A 123 -1.78 0.82 8.19
N TYR A 124 -1.93 1.69 7.19
CA TYR A 124 -2.87 2.81 7.24
C TYR A 124 -4.22 2.52 6.56
N GLY A 125 -4.31 1.49 5.72
CA GLY A 125 -5.52 1.20 4.93
C GLY A 125 -5.86 2.27 3.89
N LEU A 126 -4.88 3.06 3.42
CA LEU A 126 -5.13 4.26 2.59
C LEU A 126 -5.72 3.93 1.23
N ASN A 127 -5.01 3.11 0.45
CA ASN A 127 -5.39 2.78 -0.92
C ASN A 127 -5.68 1.30 -1.01
N ARG A 128 -6.92 0.96 -1.40
CA ARG A 128 -7.32 -0.44 -1.58
C ARG A 128 -6.86 -1.04 -2.90
N THR A 129 -6.64 -0.23 -3.93
CA THR A 129 -6.29 -0.71 -5.27
C THR A 129 -4.98 -0.13 -5.79
N LEU A 130 -4.37 -0.80 -6.79
CA LEU A 130 -3.22 -0.27 -7.51
C LEU A 130 -3.51 1.10 -8.15
N GLY A 131 -4.73 1.28 -8.68
CA GLY A 131 -5.18 2.58 -9.17
C GLY A 131 -5.15 3.64 -8.09
N GLY A 132 -5.65 3.33 -6.89
CA GLY A 132 -5.56 4.23 -5.73
C GLY A 132 -4.12 4.63 -5.40
N LEU A 133 -3.19 3.67 -5.35
CA LEU A 133 -1.77 3.94 -5.12
C LEU A 133 -1.14 4.86 -6.18
N LEU A 134 -1.60 4.77 -7.43
CA LEU A 134 -1.13 5.60 -8.54
C LEU A 134 -1.94 6.89 -8.73
N ALA A 135 -2.86 7.20 -7.81
CA ALA A 135 -3.81 8.31 -7.91
C ALA A 135 -4.69 8.26 -9.18
N ILE A 136 -4.99 7.05 -9.68
CA ILE A 136 -5.86 6.79 -10.82
C ILE A 136 -7.22 6.29 -10.31
N THR A 137 -8.26 7.08 -10.56
CA THR A 137 -9.64 6.69 -10.27
C THR A 137 -10.20 5.83 -11.40
N VAL A 138 -10.56 4.59 -11.08
CA VAL A 138 -11.32 3.71 -11.98
C VAL A 138 -12.78 3.72 -11.54
N PRO A 139 -13.71 4.27 -12.35
CA PRO A 139 -15.13 4.24 -12.03
C PRO A 139 -15.63 2.81 -11.86
N LYS A 140 -16.43 2.59 -10.82
CA LYS A 140 -17.14 1.32 -10.58
C LYS A 140 -18.60 1.66 -10.31
N PRO A 141 -19.38 1.96 -11.36
CA PRO A 141 -20.75 2.44 -11.18
C PRO A 141 -21.58 1.43 -10.39
N ILE A 142 -22.22 1.89 -9.33
CA ILE A 142 -23.18 1.11 -8.56
C ILE A 142 -24.59 1.63 -8.81
N ALA A 143 -25.54 0.70 -8.94
CA ALA A 143 -26.95 1.06 -9.07
C ALA A 143 -27.51 1.32 -7.68
N LEU A 144 -27.93 2.55 -7.43
CA LEU A 144 -28.68 2.89 -6.22
C LEU A 144 -30.17 2.76 -6.48
N THR A 145 -30.89 2.16 -5.54
CA THR A 145 -32.34 2.25 -5.50
C THR A 145 -32.71 3.72 -5.26
N PRO A 146 -33.58 4.33 -6.09
CA PRO A 146 -34.03 5.69 -5.87
C PRO A 146 -34.62 5.84 -4.47
N PRO A 147 -34.38 6.96 -3.77
CA PRO A 147 -35.00 7.18 -2.48
C PRO A 147 -36.52 7.15 -2.63
N THR A 148 -37.19 6.32 -1.82
CA THR A 148 -38.64 6.31 -1.74
C THR A 148 -39.09 7.68 -1.24
N SER A 149 -40.04 8.33 -1.92
CA SER A 149 -40.51 9.69 -1.60
C SER A 149 -41.25 9.83 -0.26
N ALA A 150 -41.20 8.79 0.59
CA ALA A 150 -41.76 8.84 1.93
C ALA A 150 -40.88 9.76 2.78
N ALA A 151 -41.47 10.85 3.27
CA ALA A 151 -40.89 11.66 4.32
C ALA A 151 -40.79 10.82 5.60
N HIS A 152 -39.73 10.02 5.71
CA HIS A 152 -39.40 9.38 6.97
C HIS A 152 -39.06 10.50 7.96
N ARG A 153 -39.88 10.64 9.02
CA ARG A 153 -39.51 11.48 10.15
C ARG A 153 -38.15 10.99 10.65
N TYR A 154 -37.23 11.91 10.80
CA TYR A 154 -35.91 11.61 11.33
C TYR A 154 -36.07 11.00 12.73
N ASP A 155 -35.67 9.74 12.87
CA ASP A 155 -35.76 9.01 14.12
C ASP A 155 -34.47 9.19 14.91
N THR A 156 -34.50 10.06 15.92
CA THR A 156 -33.36 10.35 16.79
C THR A 156 -32.99 9.18 17.70
N GLU A 157 -33.86 8.17 17.84
CA GLU A 157 -33.65 7.01 18.70
C GLU A 157 -33.39 5.72 17.91
N LEU A 158 -33.20 5.80 16.60
CA LEU A 158 -32.97 4.65 15.71
C LEU A 158 -31.92 3.67 16.27
N TRP A 159 -30.85 4.18 16.89
CA TRP A 159 -29.79 3.37 17.51
C TRP A 159 -30.27 2.42 18.62
N LYS A 160 -31.43 2.68 19.26
CA LYS A 160 -32.00 1.83 20.31
C LYS A 160 -32.75 0.61 19.78
N HIS A 161 -33.30 0.70 18.57
CA HIS A 161 -34.19 -0.33 18.02
C HIS A 161 -33.89 -0.71 16.58
N TRP A 162 -32.79 -0.22 16.01
CA TRP A 162 -32.32 -0.66 14.71
C TRP A 162 -32.07 -2.17 14.74
N ARG A 163 -32.57 -2.84 13.71
CA ARG A 163 -32.29 -4.25 13.43
C ARG A 163 -31.92 -4.37 11.97
N ALA A 164 -30.91 -5.19 11.68
CA ALA A 164 -30.51 -5.49 10.32
C ALA A 164 -31.72 -6.01 9.52
N PRO A 165 -32.06 -5.38 8.39
CA PRO A 165 -33.07 -5.91 7.47
C PRO A 165 -32.73 -7.32 7.00
N SER A 166 -33.73 -8.14 6.71
CA SER A 166 -33.52 -9.52 6.25
C SER A 166 -32.78 -9.62 4.92
N ASP A 167 -32.81 -8.55 4.13
CA ASP A 167 -32.17 -8.39 2.83
C ASP A 167 -30.83 -7.65 2.90
N MET A 168 -30.34 -7.33 4.11
CA MET A 168 -29.07 -6.62 4.27
C MET A 168 -27.89 -7.47 3.73
N PRO A 169 -27.08 -6.93 2.81
CA PRO A 169 -25.92 -7.67 2.29
C PRO A 169 -24.92 -8.03 3.40
N ALA A 170 -24.34 -9.23 3.29
CA ALA A 170 -23.30 -9.68 4.23
C ALA A 170 -21.96 -8.93 4.09
N ARG A 171 -21.77 -8.21 2.98
CA ARG A 171 -20.58 -7.38 2.72
C ARG A 171 -21.02 -6.06 2.11
N GLY A 172 -20.31 -5.01 2.48
CA GLY A 172 -20.49 -3.71 1.85
C GLY A 172 -19.97 -3.66 0.42
N GLU A 173 -20.46 -2.69 -0.34
CA GLU A 173 -20.05 -2.44 -1.73
C GLU A 173 -19.45 -1.04 -1.87
N VAL A 174 -18.38 -0.93 -2.66
CA VAL A 174 -17.74 0.35 -2.96
C VAL A 174 -17.85 0.62 -4.44
N GLY A 175 -18.38 1.78 -4.79
CA GLY A 175 -18.61 2.15 -6.19
C GLY A 175 -18.62 3.64 -6.42
N THR A 176 -18.96 4.02 -7.65
CA THR A 176 -19.18 5.41 -8.06
C THR A 176 -20.64 5.65 -8.40
N VAL A 177 -21.11 6.86 -8.11
CA VAL A 177 -22.43 7.32 -8.52
C VAL A 177 -22.35 8.74 -9.01
N ARG A 178 -23.18 9.06 -10.01
CA ARG A 178 -23.36 10.44 -10.47
C ARG A 178 -24.42 11.12 -9.63
N ILE A 179 -24.04 12.18 -8.92
CA ILE A 179 -24.97 13.06 -8.20
C ILE A 179 -25.29 14.27 -9.10
N PRO A 180 -26.53 14.44 -9.58
CA PRO A 180 -26.89 15.58 -10.41
C PRO A 180 -26.83 16.90 -9.63
N PRO A 181 -26.23 17.98 -10.18
CA PRO A 181 -26.08 19.25 -9.48
C PRO A 181 -27.31 20.15 -9.64
N THR A 182 -28.48 19.68 -9.21
CA THR A 182 -29.77 20.35 -9.44
C THR A 182 -29.90 21.71 -8.75
N ALA A 183 -29.24 21.90 -7.59
CA ALA A 183 -29.29 23.17 -6.84
C ALA A 183 -28.13 24.12 -7.15
N SER A 184 -26.90 23.60 -7.22
CA SER A 184 -25.68 24.43 -7.33
C SER A 184 -25.18 24.63 -8.76
N GLY A 185 -25.58 23.77 -9.70
CA GLY A 185 -25.03 23.74 -11.07
C GLY A 185 -23.56 23.29 -11.15
N PHE A 186 -22.92 22.94 -10.03
CA PHE A 186 -21.51 22.54 -9.99
C PHE A 186 -21.26 21.21 -10.71
N ARG A 187 -20.37 21.22 -11.71
CA ARG A 187 -19.99 20.01 -12.45
C ARG A 187 -18.99 19.16 -11.64
N ALA A 188 -19.52 18.35 -10.73
CA ALA A 188 -18.73 17.40 -9.95
C ALA A 188 -18.30 16.19 -10.81
N ARG A 189 -17.14 15.61 -10.45
CA ARG A 189 -16.80 14.23 -10.83
C ARG A 189 -17.74 13.24 -10.15
N GLU A 190 -17.73 11.98 -10.59
CA GLU A 190 -18.51 10.93 -9.91
C GLU A 190 -18.10 10.81 -8.43
N ALA A 191 -19.10 10.65 -7.57
CA ALA A 191 -18.92 10.48 -6.14
C ALA A 191 -18.55 9.03 -5.84
N GLY A 192 -17.57 8.81 -4.97
CA GLY A 192 -17.32 7.49 -4.39
C GLY A 192 -18.34 7.21 -3.28
N LEU A 193 -18.91 6.01 -3.27
CA LEU A 193 -19.86 5.55 -2.27
C LEU A 193 -19.36 4.26 -1.61
N TYR A 194 -19.60 4.12 -0.32
CA TYR A 194 -19.47 2.88 0.45
C TYR A 194 -20.85 2.57 1.03
N LEU A 195 -21.40 1.40 0.71
CA LEU A 195 -22.68 0.87 1.20
C LEU A 195 -22.44 -0.30 2.14
#